data_AF-A0A074ZGU8-F1
#
_entry.id   AF-A0A074ZGU8-F1
#
_cell.length_a   1.000
_cell.length_b   1.000
_cell.length_c   1.000
_cell.angle_alpha   90.00
_cell.angle_beta   90.00
_cell.angle_gamma   90.00
#
_symmetry.space_group_name_H-M   'P 1'
#
loop_
_entity.id
_entity.type
_entity.pdbx_description
1 polymer ?
#
loop_
_entity_poly.entity_id
_entity_poly.type
_entity_poly.pdbx_seq_one_letter_code
_entity_poly.pdbx_strand_id
1 'polypeptide(L)'
;MLRKAFRHGAWFPTRTEFLHALSLLPDDDRIVILRYVHQRDVLSRMAGRLLMRQAVVSWFSVDSSAIVFDRTDLGRPFVVGYQSILDLNISHGGEFTTIVSVNQGRCGVDVMRIELP
;
A
#
# COMPACT_ATOMS: atom_id res chain seq x y z
N MET A 1 -3.76 14.71 -8.34
CA MET A 1 -3.01 13.45 -8.51
C MET A 1 -2.04 13.29 -7.35
N LEU A 2 -1.93 12.09 -6.79
CA LEU A 2 -0.96 11.76 -5.75
C LEU A 2 0.09 10.78 -6.30
N ARG A 3 1.36 11.04 -6.01
CA ARG A 3 2.50 10.15 -6.30
C ARG A 3 3.35 10.07 -5.04
N LYS A 4 3.53 8.88 -4.49
CA LYS A 4 4.36 8.67 -3.29
C LYS A 4 5.23 7.43 -3.46
N ALA A 5 6.40 7.50 -2.85
CA ALA A 5 7.31 6.38 -2.69
C ALA A 5 7.69 6.28 -1.22
N PHE A 6 7.84 5.06 -0.75
CA PHE A 6 8.35 4.75 0.58
C PHE A 6 9.50 3.76 0.44
N ARG A 7 10.67 4.11 1.00
CA ARG A 7 11.86 3.27 0.97
C ARG A 7 11.81 2.24 2.10
N HIS A 8 11.00 1.20 1.95
CA HIS A 8 10.85 0.15 2.96
C HIS A 8 12.16 -0.59 3.26
N GLY A 9 13.11 -0.65 2.33
CA GLY A 9 14.43 -1.27 2.57
C GLY A 9 15.31 -0.50 3.56
N ALA A 10 15.04 0.79 3.78
CA ALA A 10 15.70 1.61 4.79
C ALA A 10 14.83 1.86 6.03
N TRP A 11 13.70 1.15 6.15
CA TRP A 11 12.79 1.27 7.27
C TRP A 11 13.13 0.21 8.33
N PHE A 12 13.65 0.69 9.46
CA PHE A 12 14.02 -0.14 10.61
C PHE A 12 13.13 0.21 11.81
N PRO A 13 11.84 -0.19 11.80
CA PRO A 13 10.94 0.14 12.89
C PRO A 13 11.38 -0.56 14.18
N THR A 14 11.28 0.14 15.29
CA THR A 14 11.26 -0.48 16.62
C THR A 14 10.07 -1.43 16.72
N ARG A 15 10.09 -2.34 17.70
CA ARG A 15 8.97 -3.25 17.96
C ARG A 15 7.64 -2.50 18.15
N THR A 16 7.67 -1.38 18.86
CA THR A 16 6.47 -0.57 19.12
C THR A 16 5.95 0.07 17.85
N GLU A 17 6.82 0.65 17.02
CA GLU A 17 6.42 1.24 15.73
C GLU A 17 5.89 0.19 14.77
N PHE A 18 6.51 -1.00 14.73
CA PHE A 18 6.04 -2.11 13.90
C PHE A 18 4.65 -2.57 14.33
N LEU A 19 4.43 -2.80 15.62
CA LEU A 19 3.13 -3.23 16.14
C LEU A 19 2.05 -2.16 15.94
N HIS A 20 2.42 -0.88 16.10
CA HIS A 20 1.51 0.23 15.83
C HIS A 20 1.14 0.30 14.35
N ALA A 21 2.12 0.24 13.44
CA ALA A 21 1.88 0.23 12.00
C ALA A 21 0.99 -0.95 11.58
N LEU A 22 1.21 -2.13 12.17
CA LEU A 22 0.41 -3.32 11.93
C LEU A 22 -1.02 -3.17 12.48
N SER A 23 -1.21 -2.52 13.64
CA SER A 23 -2.53 -2.34 14.25
C SER A 23 -3.45 -1.41 13.46
N LEU A 24 -2.89 -0.57 12.57
CA LEU A 24 -3.65 0.28 11.65
C LEU A 24 -4.29 -0.51 10.49
N LEU A 25 -4.00 -1.80 10.37
CA LEU A 25 -4.49 -2.67 9.31
C LEU A 25 -5.56 -3.65 9.81
N PRO A 26 -6.54 -4.02 8.97
CA PRO A 26 -7.53 -5.05 9.27
C PRO A 26 -6.88 -6.40 9.54
N ASP A 27 -7.56 -7.23 10.33
CA ASP A 27 -7.13 -8.56 10.74
C ASP A 27 -6.65 -9.44 9.58
N ASP A 28 -7.41 -9.47 8.49
CA ASP A 28 -7.08 -10.25 7.29
C ASP A 28 -5.75 -9.81 6.67
N ASP A 29 -5.51 -8.49 6.61
CA ASP A 29 -4.23 -7.95 6.13
C ASP A 29 -3.09 -8.31 7.07
N ARG A 30 -3.31 -8.22 8.39
CA ARG A 30 -2.30 -8.57 9.40
C ARG A 30 -1.87 -10.02 9.27
N ILE A 31 -2.84 -10.94 9.14
CA ILE A 31 -2.59 -12.37 8.98
C ILE A 31 -1.76 -12.64 7.72
N VAL A 32 -2.10 -12.01 6.59
CA VAL A 32 -1.35 -12.18 5.34
C VAL A 32 0.06 -11.60 5.45
N ILE A 33 0.22 -10.40 6.02
CA ILE A 33 1.51 -9.74 6.21
C ILE A 33 2.45 -10.60 7.06
N LEU A 34 1.95 -11.20 8.13
CA LEU A 34 2.76 -12.01 9.05
C LEU A 34 3.13 -13.41 8.51
N ARG A 35 2.56 -13.83 7.37
CA ARG A 35 2.91 -15.11 6.72
C ARG A 35 4.16 -15.03 5.83
N TYR A 36 4.63 -13.82 5.50
CA TYR A 36 5.84 -13.67 4.70
C TYR A 36 7.07 -14.15 5.49
N VAL A 37 7.90 -14.94 4.82
CA VAL A 37 9.12 -15.51 5.41
C VAL A 37 10.19 -14.44 5.64
N HIS A 38 10.33 -13.51 4.69
CA HIS A 38 11.36 -12.48 4.76
C HIS A 38 10.81 -11.16 5.28
N GLN A 39 11.52 -10.56 6.25
CA GLN A 39 11.16 -9.27 6.83
C GLN A 39 10.97 -8.18 5.76
N ARG A 40 11.77 -8.17 4.70
CA ARG A 40 11.63 -7.20 3.61
C ARG A 40 10.24 -7.27 2.98
N ASP A 41 9.70 -8.46 2.77
CA ASP A 41 8.41 -8.65 2.13
C ASP A 41 7.25 -8.28 3.09
N VAL A 42 7.42 -8.56 4.38
CA VAL A 42 6.54 -8.06 5.45
C VAL A 42 6.46 -6.53 5.40
N LEU A 43 7.61 -5.86 5.41
CA LEU A 43 7.70 -4.40 5.41
C LEU A 43 7.18 -3.78 4.10
N SER A 44 7.52 -4.37 2.94
CA SER A 44 7.01 -3.92 1.64
C SER A 44 5.49 -4.04 1.57
N ARG A 45 4.93 -5.17 2.00
CA ARG A 45 3.47 -5.39 2.02
C ARG A 45 2.78 -4.43 2.99
N MET A 46 3.31 -4.27 4.20
CA MET A 46 2.77 -3.35 5.20
C MET A 46 2.81 -1.89 4.71
N ALA A 47 3.96 -1.44 4.20
CA ALA A 47 4.10 -0.12 3.58
C ALA A 47 3.07 0.08 2.48
N GLY A 48 2.82 -0.95 1.67
CA GLY A 48 1.84 -0.86 0.60
C GLY A 48 0.42 -0.66 1.09
N ARG A 49 -0.02 -1.40 2.12
CA ARG A 49 -1.36 -1.23 2.71
C ARG A 49 -1.53 0.13 3.38
N LEU A 50 -0.51 0.60 4.09
CA LEU A 50 -0.50 1.91 4.74
C LEU A 50 -0.53 3.05 3.71
N LEU A 51 0.26 2.96 2.64
CA LEU A 51 0.25 3.94 1.55
C LEU A 51 -1.13 4.03 0.87
N MET A 52 -1.79 2.89 0.64
CA MET A 52 -3.14 2.87 0.09
C MET A 52 -4.14 3.59 1.01
N ARG A 53 -4.16 3.27 2.32
CA ARG A 53 -5.02 3.95 3.30
C ARG A 53 -4.73 5.46 3.34
N GLN A 54 -3.45 5.82 3.45
CA GLN A 54 -3.00 7.21 3.49
C GLN A 54 -3.43 7.99 2.23
N ALA A 55 -3.38 7.38 1.06
CA ALA A 55 -3.83 8.01 -0.18
C ALA A 55 -5.33 8.33 -0.12
N VAL A 56 -6.17 7.38 0.33
CA VAL A 56 -7.63 7.59 0.45
C VAL A 56 -7.96 8.67 1.48
N VAL A 57 -7.31 8.65 2.65
CA VAL A 57 -7.44 9.71 3.66
C VAL A 57 -7.07 11.08 3.06
N SER A 58 -6.05 11.14 2.20
CA SER A 58 -5.62 12.40 1.57
C SER A 58 -6.63 12.95 0.55
N TRP A 59 -7.44 12.08 -0.06
CA TRP A 59 -8.43 12.48 -1.06
C TRP A 59 -9.79 12.83 -0.44
N PHE A 60 -10.19 12.12 0.63
CA PHE A 60 -11.57 12.16 1.13
C PHE A 60 -11.70 12.53 2.61
N SER A 61 -10.60 12.73 3.34
CA SER A 61 -10.59 13.06 4.76
C SER A 61 -11.44 12.11 5.63
N VAL A 62 -11.49 10.84 5.23
CA VAL A 62 -12.22 9.77 5.94
C VAL A 62 -11.34 9.14 7.04
N ASP A 63 -11.98 8.50 8.02
CA ASP A 63 -11.27 7.69 9.01
C ASP A 63 -10.55 6.54 8.31
N SER A 64 -9.26 6.35 8.63
CA SER A 64 -8.44 5.28 8.08
C SER A 64 -9.03 3.89 8.33
N SER A 65 -9.67 3.66 9.48
CA SER A 65 -10.27 2.38 9.87
C SER A 65 -11.53 2.02 9.07
N ALA A 66 -12.26 3.02 8.59
CA ALA A 66 -13.48 2.84 7.79
C ALA A 66 -13.19 2.50 6.32
N ILE A 67 -11.93 2.60 5.87
CA ILE A 67 -11.58 2.34 4.48
C ILE A 67 -11.58 0.83 4.20
N VAL A 68 -12.43 0.43 3.26
CA VAL A 68 -12.50 -0.94 2.74
C VAL A 68 -11.91 -0.98 1.33
N PHE A 69 -10.97 -1.89 1.14
CA PHE A 69 -10.39 -2.19 -0.17
C PHE A 69 -10.88 -3.54 -0.65
N ASP A 70 -11.11 -3.64 -1.94
CA ASP A 70 -11.39 -4.89 -2.63
C ASP A 70 -10.56 -4.97 -3.93
N ARG A 71 -10.66 -6.05 -4.68
CA ARG A 71 -9.91 -6.28 -5.91
C ARG A 71 -10.84 -6.62 -7.06
N THR A 72 -10.51 -6.11 -8.24
CA THR A 72 -11.13 -6.58 -9.48
C THR A 72 -10.77 -8.04 -9.73
N ASP A 73 -11.44 -8.70 -10.68
CA ASP A 73 -11.11 -10.08 -11.12
C ASP A 73 -9.63 -10.26 -11.51
N LEU A 74 -9.01 -9.21 -12.07
CA LEU A 74 -7.58 -9.18 -12.43
C LEU A 74 -6.65 -8.79 -11.27
N GLY A 75 -7.16 -8.77 -10.04
CA GLY A 75 -6.38 -8.51 -8.83
C GLY A 75 -6.04 -7.03 -8.55
N ARG A 76 -6.49 -6.07 -9.38
CA ARG A 76 -6.23 -4.64 -9.16
C ARG A 76 -7.01 -4.12 -7.94
N PRO A 77 -6.35 -3.48 -6.96
CA PRO A 77 -7.05 -2.94 -5.78
C PRO A 77 -7.91 -1.71 -6.14
N PHE A 78 -9.08 -1.60 -5.51
CA PHE A 78 -9.93 -0.42 -5.54
C PHE A 78 -10.52 -0.13 -4.16
N VAL A 79 -11.06 1.08 -3.97
CA VAL A 79 -11.72 1.49 -2.73
C VAL A 79 -13.22 1.30 -2.87
N VAL A 80 -13.83 0.52 -1.98
CA VAL A 80 -15.28 0.27 -2.00
C VAL A 80 -16.03 1.58 -1.77
N GLY A 81 -16.98 1.90 -2.66
CA GLY A 81 -17.78 3.14 -2.62
C GLY A 81 -17.15 4.33 -3.36
N TYR A 82 -15.90 4.22 -3.81
CA TYR A 82 -15.19 5.29 -4.52
C TYR A 82 -14.65 4.84 -5.88
N GLN A 83 -15.09 3.71 -6.43
CA GLN A 83 -14.51 3.10 -7.63
C GLN A 83 -14.63 3.96 -8.89
N SER A 84 -15.66 4.80 -8.97
CA SER A 84 -15.88 5.75 -10.08
C SER A 84 -15.11 7.06 -9.91
N ILE A 85 -14.60 7.32 -8.70
CA ILE A 85 -13.98 8.60 -8.32
C ILE A 85 -12.47 8.46 -8.17
N LEU A 86 -11.97 7.38 -7.57
CA LEU A 86 -10.56 7.19 -7.28
C LEU A 86 -10.03 5.93 -7.93
N ASP A 87 -9.05 6.10 -8.81
CA ASP A 87 -8.23 5.01 -9.30
C ASP A 87 -6.85 5.07 -8.63
N LEU A 88 -6.34 3.91 -8.22
CA LEU A 88 -5.04 3.79 -7.57
C LEU A 88 -4.29 2.57 -8.07
N ASN A 89 -2.96 2.67 -8.04
CA ASN A 89 -2.08 1.58 -8.39
C ASN A 89 -0.85 1.58 -7.49
N ILE A 90 -0.36 0.38 -7.19
CA ILE A 90 0.76 0.17 -6.27
C ILE A 90 1.75 -0.81 -6.89
N SER A 91 3.03 -0.54 -6.71
CA SER A 91 4.11 -1.46 -7.07
C SER A 91 5.17 -1.45 -5.97
N HIS A 92 5.96 -2.52 -5.91
CA HIS A 92 7.11 -2.61 -5.03
C HIS A 92 8.25 -3.35 -5.73
N GLY A 93 9.46 -2.87 -5.54
CA GLY A 93 10.65 -3.40 -6.20
C GLY A 93 11.91 -2.91 -5.52
N GLY A 94 12.87 -3.82 -5.33
CA GLY A 94 14.08 -3.53 -4.56
C GLY A 94 13.77 -3.10 -3.13
N GLU A 95 13.99 -1.82 -2.86
CA GLU A 95 13.81 -1.20 -1.54
C GLU A 95 12.61 -0.25 -1.47
N PHE A 96 11.84 -0.13 -2.54
CA PHE A 96 10.79 0.87 -2.67
C PHE A 96 9.41 0.24 -2.81
N THR A 97 8.43 0.86 -2.15
CA THR A 97 7.00 0.68 -2.41
C THR A 97 6.46 2.01 -2.91
N THR A 98 5.81 2.00 -4.07
CA THR A 98 5.31 3.20 -4.75
C THR A 98 3.80 3.12 -4.94
N ILE A 99 3.13 4.25 -4.77
CA ILE A 99 1.70 4.40 -5.05
C ILE A 99 1.46 5.61 -5.95
N VAL A 100 0.53 5.45 -6.88
CA VAL A 100 -0.09 6.55 -7.62
C VAL A 100 -1.59 6.49 -7.45
N SER A 101 -2.24 7.65 -7.37
CA SER A 101 -3.69 7.74 -7.42
C SER A 101 -4.19 9.00 -8.11
N VAL A 102 -5.29 8.87 -8.84
CA VAL A 102 -5.92 9.91 -9.64
C VAL A 102 -7.43 9.89 -9.40
N ASN A 103 -8.04 11.08 -9.35
CA ASN A 103 -9.48 11.23 -9.22
C ASN A 103 -10.21 11.35 -10.57
N GLN A 104 -9.46 11.26 -11.68
CA GLN A 104 -9.95 11.29 -13.05
C GLN A 104 -9.04 10.40 -13.91
N GLY A 105 -9.65 9.55 -14.74
CA GLY A 105 -8.94 8.63 -15.62
C GLY A 105 -8.38 7.40 -14.90
N ARG A 106 -7.37 6.77 -15.49
CA ARG A 106 -6.71 5.55 -15.01
C ARG A 106 -5.22 5.79 -14.83
N CYS A 107 -4.62 5.14 -13.84
CA CYS A 107 -3.20 5.23 -13.54
C CYS A 107 -2.55 3.84 -13.42
N GLY A 108 -1.24 3.80 -13.56
CA GLY A 108 -0.40 2.62 -13.36
C GLY A 108 0.97 3.07 -12.89
N VAL A 109 1.60 2.29 -12.02
CA VAL A 109 2.96 2.51 -11.57
C VAL A 109 3.69 1.19 -11.48
N ASP A 110 4.95 1.20 -11.88
CA ASP A 110 5.85 0.10 -11.64
C ASP A 110 7.19 0.61 -11.13
N VAL A 111 7.84 -0.19 -10.28
CA VAL A 111 9.19 0.06 -9.78
C VAL A 111 9.96 -1.24 -9.77
N MET A 112 11.14 -1.24 -10.37
CA MET A 112 12.02 -2.41 -10.43
C MET A 112 13.41 -2.06 -9.93
N ARG A 113 14.07 -3.03 -9.28
CA ARG A 113 15.50 -2.97 -9.01
C ARG A 113 16.25 -3.39 -10.27
N ILE A 114 17.20 -2.58 -10.71
CA ILE A 114 18.14 -2.99 -11.75
C ILE A 114 19.10 -4.01 -11.12
N GLU A 115 19.16 -5.20 -11.70
CA GLU A 115 20.13 -6.24 -11.35
C GLU A 115 21.10 -6.39 -12.52
N LEU A 116 22.40 -6.26 -12.23
CA LEU A 116 23.44 -6.47 -13.23
C LEU A 116 23.68 -7.99 -13.38
N PRO A 117 24.01 -8.47 -14.60
CA PRO A 117 24.34 -9.87 -14.85
C PRO A 117 25.51 -10.40 -14.03
#